data_AF-A0A1G3IS56-F1
#
_entry.id   AF-A0A1G3IS56-F1
#
_cell.length_a   1.000
_cell.length_b   1.000
_cell.length_c   1.000
_cell.angle_alpha   90.00
_cell.angle_beta   90.00
_cell.angle_gamma   90.00
#
_symmetry.space_group_name_H-M   'P 1'
#
loop_
_entity.id
_entity.type
_entity.pdbx_description
1 polymer ?
#
loop_
_entity_poly.entity_id
_entity_poly.type
_entity_poly.pdbx_seq_one_letter_code
_entity_poly.pdbx_strand_id
1 'polypeptide(L)' 'IVSMEFDTPEKWGGEIKLNNGGAYYIEPQAAPARLPYSVRAKRLDAAE' A
#
# COMPACT_ATOMS: atom_id res chain seq x y z
N ILE A 1 -4.55 -4.51 6.60
CA ILE A 1 -3.31 -3.72 6.66
C ILE A 1 -3.16 -3.16 8.07
N VAL A 2 -1.94 -2.93 8.55
CA VAL A 2 -1.67 -2.31 9.86
C VAL A 2 -1.52 -0.79 9.71
N SER A 3 -0.83 -0.34 8.66
CA SER A 3 -0.66 1.07 8.37
C SER A 3 -0.40 1.31 6.88
N MET A 4 -0.66 2.53 6.44
CA MET A 4 -0.40 3.05 5.09
C MET A 4 0.08 4.50 5.22
N GLU A 5 1.15 4.85 4.51
CA GLU A 5 1.76 6.19 4.58
C GLU A 5 0.81 7.30 4.09
N PHE A 6 0.08 7.05 3.01
CA PHE A 6 -0.96 7.94 2.52
C PHE A 6 -2.28 7.18 2.37
N ASP A 7 -3.28 7.52 3.17
CA ASP A 7 -4.59 6.87 3.17
C ASP A 7 -5.75 7.79 2.71
N THR A 8 -5.44 8.92 2.08
CA THR A 8 -6.45 9.88 1.65
C THR A 8 -6.97 9.59 0.23
N PRO A 9 -8.19 10.02 -0.13
CA PRO A 9 -8.72 9.83 -1.47
C PRO A 9 -7.85 10.43 -2.59
N GLU A 10 -7.20 11.55 -2.28
CA GLU A 10 -6.34 12.30 -3.22
C GLU A 10 -4.94 11.71 -3.31
N LYS A 11 -4.49 11.02 -2.25
CA LYS A 11 -3.17 10.43 -2.15
C LYS A 11 -3.26 9.14 -1.32
N TRP A 12 -3.27 8.04 -2.04
CA TRP A 12 -3.41 6.68 -1.52
C TRP A 12 -2.20 5.84 -1.93
N GLY A 13 -1.61 5.10 -0.98
CA GLY A 13 -0.43 4.27 -1.20
C GLY A 13 0.76 4.70 -0.33
N GLY A 14 1.96 4.67 -0.91
CA GLY A 14 3.22 4.81 -0.18
C GLY A 14 3.63 3.49 0.50
N GLU A 15 4.37 3.60 1.61
CA GLU A 15 4.72 2.44 2.42
C GLU A 15 3.48 1.87 3.12
N ILE A 16 3.26 0.57 2.95
CA ILE A 16 2.17 -0.19 3.54
C ILE A 16 2.76 -1.30 4.39
N LYS A 17 2.31 -1.36 5.65
CA LYS A 17 2.66 -2.42 6.60
C LYS A 17 1.51 -3.39 6.72
N LEU A 18 1.78 -4.67 6.50
CA LEU A 18 0.84 -5.76 6.70
C LEU A 18 0.93 -6.32 8.11
N ASN A 19 -0.12 -7.01 8.56
CA ASN A 19 -0.18 -7.59 9.90
C ASN A 19 0.78 -8.78 10.10
N ASN A 20 1.24 -9.37 9.01
CA ASN A 20 2.21 -10.46 9.01
C ASN A 20 3.67 -9.96 8.98
N GLY A 21 3.91 -8.66 9.18
CA GLY A 21 5.24 -8.06 9.17
C GLY A 21 5.76 -7.68 7.77
N GLY A 22 5.05 -8.05 6.69
CA GLY A 22 5.44 -7.65 5.34
C GLY A 22 5.31 -6.15 5.10
N ALA A 23 6.24 -5.57 4.35
CA ALA A 23 6.26 -4.17 3.98
C ALA A 23 6.26 -4.04 2.46
N TYR A 24 5.36 -3.22 1.92
CA TYR A 24 5.21 -3.01 0.48
C TYR A 24 5.14 -1.53 0.17
N TYR A 25 5.62 -1.13 -1.00
CA TYR A 25 5.46 0.20 -1.55
C TYR A 25 4.49 0.18 -2.72
N ILE A 26 3.47 1.03 -2.66
CA ILE A 26 2.58 1.31 -3.78
C ILE A 26 2.82 2.75 -4.21
N GLU A 27 3.02 2.98 -5.51
CA GLU A 27 3.17 4.36 -6.03
C GLU A 27 1.96 5.21 -5.61
N PRO A 28 2.15 6.34 -4.91
CA PRO A 28 1.04 7.17 -4.44
C PRO A 28 0.17 7.65 -5.61
N GLN A 29 -1.13 7.41 -5.50
CA GLN A 29 -2.12 7.69 -6.55
C GLN A 29 -3.47 8.07 -5.96
N ALA A 30 -4.44 8.46 -6.78
CA ALA A 30 -5.81 8.62 -6.30
C ALA A 30 -6.38 7.28 -5.83
N ALA A 31 -7.14 7.29 -4.73
CA ALA A 31 -7.78 6.08 -4.23
C ALA A 31 -8.79 5.53 -5.26
N PRO A 32 -8.89 4.20 -5.42
CA PRO A 32 -9.87 3.61 -6.33
C PRO A 32 -11.29 3.90 -5.84
N ALA A 33 -12.17 4.32 -6.75
CA ALA A 33 -13.55 4.64 -6.43
C ALA A 33 -14.38 3.42 -5.97
N ARG A 34 -13.94 2.19 -6.31
CA ARG A 34 -14.65 0.93 -6.03
C ARG A 34 -13.66 -0.19 -5.71
N LEU A 35 -14.04 -1.07 -4.80
CA LEU A 35 -13.28 -2.26 -4.40
C LEU A 35 -14.03 -3.54 -4.83
N PRO A 36 -13.33 -4.67 -5.09
CA PRO A 36 -11.89 -4.88 -4.98
C PRO A 36 -11.09 -4.24 -6.15
N TYR A 37 -9.87 -3.81 -5.86
CA TYR A 37 -8.96 -3.18 -6.83
C TYR A 37 -7.57 -3.82 -6.76
N SER A 38 -6.90 -3.94 -7.91
CA SER A 38 -5.55 -4.52 -8.02
C SER A 38 -4.53 -3.45 -8.38
N VAL A 39 -3.37 -3.52 -7.74
CA VAL A 39 -2.30 -2.53 -7.82
C VAL A 39 -0.95 -3.22 -7.91
N ARG A 40 0.01 -2.53 -8.52
CA ARG A 40 1.40 -2.97 -8.48
C ARG A 40 2.01 -2.49 -7.17
N ALA A 41 2.58 -3.44 -6.43
CA ALA A 41 3.32 -3.17 -5.21
C ALA A 41 4.75 -3.69 -5.36
N LYS A 42 5.71 -2.94 -4.84
CA LYS A 42 7.10 -3.38 -4.67
C LYS A 42 7.27 -3.87 -3.24
N ARG A 43 7.80 -5.08 -3.04
CA ARG A 43 8.11 -5.55 -1.69
C ARG A 43 9.33 -4.79 -1.15
N LEU A 44 9.22 -4.26 0.06
CA LEU A 44 10.27 -3.50 0.75
C LEU A 44 10.97 -4.34 1.82
N ASP A 45 10.28 -5.31 2.42
CA ASP A 45 10.97 -6.26 3.29
C ASP A 45 11.88 -7.15 2.44
N ALA A 46 13.19 -7.06 2.71
CA ALA A 46 14.10 -8.12 2.32
C ALA A 46 13.61 -9.38 3.04
N ALA A 47 13.22 -10.40 2.27
CA ALA A 47 13.13 -11.74 2.82
C ALA A 47 14.52 -12.07 3.38
N GLU A 48 14.62 -12.21 4.70
CA GLU A 48 15.71 -12.97 5.31
C GLU A 48 15.64 -14.42 4.84
#